data_AF-A0A9P0ENC1-F1
#
_entry.id   AF-A0A9P0ENC1-F1
#
_cell.length_a   1.000
_cell.length_b   1.000
_cell.length_c   1.000
_cell.angle_alpha   90.00
_cell.angle_beta   90.00
_cell.angle_gamma   90.00
#
_symmetry.space_group_name_H-M   'P 1'
#
loop_
_entity.id
_entity.type
_entity.pdbx_description
1 polymer ?
#
loop_
_entity_poly.entity_id
_entity_poly.type
_entity_poly.pdbx_seq_one_letter_code
_entity_poly.pdbx_strand_id
1 'polypeptide(L)'
;MAPYSLRTAILILAACRASHALTATILADTNRDGKVDITGDTDAVGKQSWTAERGALFLPNVVDTDRRCSVTATDVETMHLCHDATDNVLRQQDYLAPIRTVPTKGLSENAVGVINVTDSTATEFVRIFYKNQGSWSFLEEDHKFTAAQLSDGLELGIDGRDVRRPETWDGRATVYFTVTDGEESATDFVELRVAPYLTHHHVQLAQQSFVSNWNRVYLQRFAEEFATHNDDAGLPQSPVQLSGADIWVQDYFETGYASIPGPSGPIAIRIILQSIQRRSAGRYLFSELRNEKVGAINYPQSWDSDQTYWGETYDSTGNLETIPPYTYNGKSYPAGRIIIGEGDTSPLVLPFLQLQETQDPIILDTSWLAVGHVDEFIQFIPANNERGWVVMAEDPLAGVALLKKAQADGYGSLRALSRDVFTYDPYDGAHAPCVPQSTIDFELARTDVDRVNQYAADKIQANLEIIKRETGISDADIFRVPGFVSSSSRWTCSNSLVSSAKFPATQDDDKPLDIVNATGSWGAPIERRESVEKVHAHYPAAINGVILSNSYYLSANPWGPIIDGVDIFAKAIEESYAAVNYTVHFIDTFFTHHMGGGEVHCGSNVWREIKPATWW
;
A
#
# COMPACT_ATOMS: atom_id res chain seq x y z
N MET A 1 69.46 -56.94 -35.63
CA MET A 1 69.13 -55.61 -35.09
C MET A 1 68.68 -54.74 -36.24
N ALA A 2 67.37 -54.69 -36.46
CA ALA A 2 66.72 -53.90 -37.49
C ALA A 2 65.73 -52.94 -36.80
N PRO A 3 65.41 -51.81 -37.44
CA PRO A 3 65.14 -50.53 -36.79
C PRO A 3 63.65 -50.32 -36.53
N TYR A 4 63.30 -49.55 -35.51
CA TYR A 4 61.97 -48.93 -35.44
C TYR A 4 62.10 -47.44 -35.18
N SER A 5 61.44 -46.71 -36.08
CA SER A 5 61.56 -45.28 -36.28
C SER A 5 60.81 -44.49 -35.22
N LEU A 6 61.28 -43.26 -35.01
CA LEU A 6 60.74 -42.20 -34.18
C LEU A 6 59.32 -41.71 -34.57
N ARG A 7 58.56 -42.49 -35.36
CA ARG A 7 57.22 -42.14 -35.87
C ARG A 7 56.05 -42.69 -35.04
N THR A 8 56.30 -43.49 -34.00
CA THR A 8 55.21 -44.14 -33.23
C THR A 8 54.91 -43.48 -31.88
N ALA A 9 55.75 -42.54 -31.41
CA ALA A 9 55.54 -41.86 -30.13
C ALA A 9 54.81 -40.49 -30.23
N ILE A 10 54.62 -39.96 -31.45
CA ILE A 10 53.95 -38.66 -31.68
C ILE A 10 52.47 -38.83 -32.10
N LEU A 11 51.98 -40.06 -32.23
CA LEU A 11 50.58 -40.35 -32.61
C LEU A 11 49.65 -40.72 -31.44
N ILE A 12 50.13 -40.74 -30.20
CA ILE A 12 49.30 -41.00 -29.00
C ILE A 12 48.96 -39.70 -28.23
N LEU A 13 49.59 -38.57 -28.56
CA LEU A 13 49.26 -37.24 -28.01
C LEU A 13 48.34 -36.39 -28.91
N ALA A 14 47.80 -36.95 -30.00
CA ALA A 14 46.87 -36.27 -30.91
C ALA A 14 45.42 -36.79 -30.82
N ALA A 15 45.11 -37.58 -29.79
CA ALA A 15 43.74 -38.00 -29.47
C ALA A 15 43.35 -37.64 -28.03
N CYS A 16 43.95 -36.59 -27.48
CA CYS A 16 43.24 -35.81 -26.46
C CYS A 16 42.11 -35.10 -27.23
N ARG A 17 40.99 -35.80 -27.43
CA ARG A 17 39.72 -35.10 -27.59
C ARG A 17 39.73 -34.12 -26.43
N ALA A 18 39.76 -32.82 -26.73
CA ALA A 18 39.27 -31.86 -25.76
C ALA A 18 37.81 -32.28 -25.53
N SER A 19 37.59 -33.19 -24.58
CA SER A 19 36.29 -33.48 -24.01
C SER A 19 35.91 -32.16 -23.37
N HIS A 20 35.23 -31.33 -24.16
CA HIS A 20 34.56 -30.17 -23.61
C HIS A 20 33.59 -30.77 -22.62
N ALA A 21 33.83 -30.54 -21.33
CA ALA A 21 32.94 -31.03 -20.29
C ALA A 21 31.53 -30.53 -20.62
N LEU A 22 30.53 -31.42 -20.52
CA LEU A 22 29.15 -31.03 -20.71
C LEU A 22 28.81 -29.84 -19.81
N THR A 23 28.23 -28.78 -20.37
CA THR A 23 27.85 -27.57 -19.63
C THR A 23 26.35 -27.34 -19.71
N ALA A 24 25.75 -27.02 -18.57
CA ALA A 24 24.44 -26.40 -18.47
C ALA A 24 24.63 -25.03 -17.83
N THR A 25 24.12 -23.96 -18.43
CA THR A 25 24.17 -22.63 -17.81
C THR A 25 22.84 -21.92 -18.00
N ILE A 26 22.20 -21.56 -16.88
CA ILE A 26 20.95 -20.81 -16.82
C ILE A 26 21.19 -19.46 -16.13
N LEU A 27 20.59 -18.40 -16.65
CA LEU A 27 20.80 -17.03 -16.23
C LEU A 27 19.46 -16.30 -16.17
N ALA A 28 19.34 -15.37 -15.23
CA ALA A 28 18.27 -14.40 -15.12
C ALA A 28 18.90 -13.06 -14.72
N ASP A 29 18.14 -11.96 -14.78
CA ASP A 29 18.59 -10.60 -14.45
C ASP A 29 18.93 -10.48 -12.95
N THR A 30 20.09 -10.96 -12.58
CA THR A 30 20.57 -11.15 -11.20
C THR A 30 21.15 -9.86 -10.68
N ASN A 31 21.75 -9.05 -11.56
CA ASN A 31 22.27 -7.72 -11.25
C ASN A 31 21.19 -6.61 -11.27
N ARG A 32 19.96 -6.93 -11.70
CA ARG A 32 18.79 -6.04 -11.72
C ARG A 32 18.95 -4.83 -12.65
N ASP A 33 19.61 -5.03 -13.79
CA ASP A 33 19.81 -3.98 -14.81
C ASP A 33 18.74 -3.98 -15.92
N GLY A 34 17.78 -4.91 -15.85
CA GLY A 34 16.68 -5.03 -16.79
C GLY A 34 16.97 -5.94 -17.98
N LYS A 35 18.13 -6.61 -18.02
CA LYS A 35 18.55 -7.50 -19.11
C LYS A 35 19.18 -8.76 -18.54
N VAL A 36 19.21 -9.82 -19.36
CA VAL A 36 19.95 -11.05 -19.04
C VAL A 36 21.20 -11.09 -19.90
N ASP A 37 22.38 -10.97 -19.27
CA ASP A 37 23.67 -11.05 -19.93
C ASP A 37 24.10 -12.50 -20.16
N ILE A 38 23.92 -12.98 -21.39
CA ILE A 38 24.35 -14.31 -21.83
C ILE A 38 25.76 -14.32 -22.44
N THR A 39 26.43 -13.17 -22.52
CA THR A 39 27.72 -13.01 -23.21
C THR A 39 28.88 -12.72 -22.27
N GLY A 40 28.61 -12.05 -21.14
CA GLY A 40 29.54 -11.81 -20.05
C GLY A 40 29.20 -12.63 -18.81
N ASP A 41 29.51 -12.08 -17.64
CA ASP A 41 29.41 -12.74 -16.34
C ASP A 41 28.57 -11.96 -15.32
N THR A 42 27.95 -10.84 -15.71
CA THR A 42 27.26 -9.93 -14.77
C THR A 42 26.06 -10.59 -14.08
N ASP A 43 25.41 -11.54 -14.77
CA ASP A 43 24.31 -12.35 -14.26
C ASP A 43 24.71 -13.77 -13.82
N ALA A 44 25.97 -14.15 -14.04
CA ALA A 44 26.48 -15.43 -13.56
C ALA A 44 26.86 -15.34 -12.07
N VAL A 45 27.37 -14.18 -11.63
CA VAL A 45 27.85 -13.97 -10.27
C VAL A 45 26.67 -13.89 -9.29
N GLY A 46 26.64 -14.79 -8.30
CA GLY A 46 25.70 -14.74 -7.17
C GLY A 46 24.27 -15.17 -7.50
N LYS A 47 24.01 -15.69 -8.71
CA LYS A 47 22.69 -16.15 -9.14
C LYS A 47 22.11 -17.31 -8.32
N GLN A 48 22.96 -18.01 -7.56
CA GLN A 48 22.58 -19.13 -6.70
C GLN A 48 21.99 -18.67 -5.35
N SER A 49 21.86 -17.37 -5.12
CA SER A 49 21.33 -16.81 -3.88
C SER A 49 20.50 -15.56 -4.17
N TRP A 50 19.38 -15.38 -3.48
CA TRP A 50 18.61 -14.14 -3.52
C TRP A 50 18.78 -13.31 -2.24
N THR A 51 19.06 -12.01 -2.39
CA THR A 51 19.23 -11.00 -1.33
C THR A 51 18.41 -9.74 -1.64
N ALA A 52 18.28 -8.84 -0.66
CA ALA A 52 17.56 -7.58 -0.86
C ALA A 52 18.21 -6.68 -1.92
N GLU A 53 19.51 -6.81 -2.19
CA GLU A 53 20.27 -5.97 -3.13
C GLU A 53 20.65 -6.69 -4.45
N ARG A 54 20.52 -8.02 -4.51
CA ARG A 54 20.92 -8.83 -5.66
C ARG A 54 20.11 -10.11 -5.77
N GLY A 55 19.85 -10.56 -6.99
CA GLY A 55 19.06 -11.75 -7.30
C GLY A 55 17.85 -11.38 -8.15
N ALA A 56 17.50 -12.24 -9.10
CA ALA A 56 16.49 -11.93 -10.08
C ALA A 56 15.08 -11.85 -9.48
N LEU A 57 14.23 -11.07 -10.13
CA LEU A 57 12.86 -10.81 -9.71
C LEU A 57 11.88 -11.29 -10.79
N PHE A 58 10.66 -11.60 -10.38
CA PHE A 58 9.55 -11.84 -11.30
C PHE A 58 8.24 -11.27 -10.77
N LEU A 59 7.26 -11.05 -11.65
CA LEU A 59 6.00 -10.39 -11.28
C LEU A 59 4.90 -11.40 -10.93
N PRO A 60 4.00 -11.06 -9.99
CA PRO A 60 2.76 -11.79 -9.78
C PRO A 60 1.75 -11.40 -10.87
N ASN A 61 1.46 -12.30 -11.82
CA ASN A 61 0.58 -12.04 -12.96
C ASN A 61 -0.90 -12.20 -12.56
N VAL A 62 -1.32 -11.38 -11.60
CA VAL A 62 -2.65 -11.36 -10.96
C VAL A 62 -3.64 -10.38 -11.63
N VAL A 63 -3.34 -9.99 -12.87
CA VAL A 63 -4.22 -9.18 -13.74
C VAL A 63 -5.35 -10.03 -14.35
N ASP A 64 -6.29 -9.41 -15.06
CA ASP A 64 -7.42 -10.09 -15.70
C ASP A 64 -7.58 -9.61 -17.16
N THR A 65 -6.81 -10.21 -18.07
CA THR A 65 -6.87 -9.86 -19.50
C THR A 65 -8.24 -10.16 -20.08
N ASP A 66 -8.73 -9.22 -20.90
CA ASP A 66 -10.09 -9.22 -21.46
C ASP A 66 -11.21 -9.28 -20.41
N ARG A 67 -10.89 -9.02 -19.13
CA ARG A 67 -11.82 -9.06 -17.99
C ARG A 67 -12.56 -10.41 -17.86
N ARG A 68 -11.88 -11.50 -18.23
CA ARG A 68 -12.43 -12.87 -18.27
C ARG A 68 -13.00 -13.30 -16.93
N CYS A 69 -12.29 -13.02 -15.83
CA CYS A 69 -12.72 -13.38 -14.49
C CYS A 69 -13.84 -12.46 -14.00
N SER A 70 -13.73 -11.16 -14.31
CA SER A 70 -14.67 -10.12 -13.92
C SER A 70 -16.09 -10.35 -14.45
N VAL A 71 -16.24 -10.99 -15.62
CA VAL A 71 -17.56 -11.25 -16.23
C VAL A 71 -18.22 -12.54 -15.75
N THR A 72 -17.46 -13.49 -15.21
CA THR A 72 -17.98 -14.81 -14.79
C THR A 72 -18.19 -14.95 -13.29
N ALA A 73 -17.52 -14.14 -12.48
CA ALA A 73 -17.54 -14.29 -11.03
C ALA A 73 -18.80 -13.65 -10.43
N THR A 74 -19.65 -14.47 -9.80
CA THR A 74 -20.90 -14.02 -9.14
C THR A 74 -20.81 -13.99 -7.62
N ASP A 75 -19.78 -14.63 -7.05
CA ASP A 75 -19.59 -14.77 -5.61
C ASP A 75 -18.33 -14.01 -5.15
N VAL A 76 -18.53 -13.04 -4.25
CA VAL A 76 -17.50 -12.15 -3.68
C VAL A 76 -16.36 -12.95 -3.06
N GLU A 77 -16.66 -14.12 -2.51
CA GLU A 77 -15.72 -14.95 -1.75
C GLU A 77 -14.72 -15.69 -2.64
N THR A 78 -14.99 -15.76 -3.95
CA THR A 78 -14.16 -16.50 -4.91
C THR A 78 -13.67 -15.63 -6.07
N MET A 79 -14.12 -14.37 -6.18
CA MET A 79 -13.75 -13.47 -7.29
C MET A 79 -12.23 -13.26 -7.38
N HIS A 80 -11.54 -13.20 -6.24
CA HIS A 80 -10.11 -12.97 -6.17
C HIS A 80 -9.29 -14.19 -6.62
N LEU A 81 -9.86 -15.41 -6.61
CA LEU A 81 -9.17 -16.64 -6.99
C LEU A 81 -8.93 -16.76 -8.50
N CYS A 82 -9.71 -16.06 -9.32
CA CYS A 82 -9.56 -16.06 -10.77
C CYS A 82 -8.75 -14.83 -11.22
N HIS A 83 -7.66 -15.05 -11.94
CA HIS A 83 -6.82 -14.05 -12.62
C HIS A 83 -6.08 -14.74 -13.79
N ASP A 84 -5.23 -14.02 -14.52
CA ASP A 84 -4.52 -14.53 -15.71
C ASP A 84 -3.56 -15.67 -15.41
N ALA A 85 -3.06 -15.72 -14.18
CA ALA A 85 -2.20 -16.78 -13.68
C ALA A 85 -2.91 -17.93 -12.96
N THR A 86 -4.24 -18.00 -12.99
CA THR A 86 -4.97 -19.15 -12.41
C THR A 86 -4.78 -20.45 -13.20
N ASP A 87 -4.51 -20.36 -14.51
CA ASP A 87 -4.23 -21.53 -15.37
C ASP A 87 -2.87 -21.37 -16.10
N ASN A 88 -2.59 -22.26 -17.06
CA ASN A 88 -1.32 -22.31 -17.80
C ASN A 88 -1.36 -21.53 -19.13
N VAL A 89 -2.42 -20.77 -19.41
CA VAL A 89 -2.51 -19.97 -20.63
C VAL A 89 -1.87 -18.61 -20.39
N LEU A 90 -0.83 -18.29 -21.17
CA LEU A 90 -0.21 -16.96 -21.15
C LEU A 90 -1.11 -15.95 -21.86
N ARG A 91 -1.72 -15.05 -21.09
CA ARG A 91 -2.58 -13.97 -21.62
C ARG A 91 -1.87 -12.62 -21.66
N GLN A 92 -1.09 -12.34 -20.63
CA GLN A 92 -0.31 -11.12 -20.52
C GLN A 92 1.19 -11.44 -20.47
N GLN A 93 1.85 -11.35 -21.63
CA GLN A 93 3.27 -11.68 -21.78
C GLN A 93 4.20 -10.55 -21.31
N ASP A 94 3.70 -9.32 -21.21
CA ASP A 94 4.52 -8.14 -20.84
C ASP A 94 5.05 -8.23 -19.40
N TYR A 95 4.51 -9.15 -18.59
CA TYR A 95 4.89 -9.39 -17.20
C TYR A 95 5.80 -10.60 -16.98
N LEU A 96 6.22 -11.30 -18.05
CA LEU A 96 7.21 -12.36 -17.93
C LEU A 96 8.59 -11.77 -17.64
N ALA A 97 9.21 -12.21 -16.54
CA ALA A 97 10.63 -11.94 -16.31
C ALA A 97 11.48 -12.88 -17.17
N PRO A 98 12.52 -12.38 -17.86
CA PRO A 98 13.32 -13.19 -18.76
C PRO A 98 14.26 -14.14 -18.00
N ILE A 99 14.31 -15.40 -18.48
CA ILE A 99 15.35 -16.39 -18.12
C ILE A 99 15.98 -16.87 -19.43
N ARG A 100 17.29 -17.09 -19.43
CA ARG A 100 18.05 -17.55 -20.61
C ARG A 100 18.94 -18.73 -20.27
N THR A 101 19.17 -19.61 -21.24
CA THR A 101 20.30 -20.53 -21.17
C THR A 101 21.41 -20.13 -22.13
N VAL A 102 22.66 -20.36 -21.74
CA VAL A 102 23.81 -20.18 -22.63
C VAL A 102 23.84 -21.35 -23.63
N PRO A 103 24.07 -21.11 -24.93
CA PRO A 103 24.11 -22.18 -25.93
C PRO A 103 25.11 -23.29 -25.59
N THR A 104 24.64 -24.53 -25.45
CA THR A 104 25.49 -25.70 -25.15
C THR A 104 26.01 -26.31 -26.45
N LYS A 105 27.32 -26.23 -26.70
CA LYS A 105 27.95 -26.73 -27.94
C LYS A 105 28.45 -28.17 -27.81
N GLY A 106 28.53 -28.87 -28.94
CA GLY A 106 29.15 -30.20 -29.01
C GLY A 106 28.27 -31.36 -28.55
N LEU A 107 26.96 -31.13 -28.40
CA LEU A 107 25.97 -32.14 -28.01
C LEU A 107 25.78 -33.21 -29.09
N SER A 108 25.57 -34.45 -28.67
CA SER A 108 25.07 -35.51 -29.54
C SER A 108 23.59 -35.28 -29.91
N GLU A 109 23.13 -35.92 -30.99
CA GLU A 109 21.71 -35.83 -31.41
C GLU A 109 20.72 -36.33 -30.35
N ASN A 110 21.19 -37.15 -29.40
CA ASN A 110 20.38 -37.71 -28.32
C ASN A 110 20.42 -36.89 -27.03
N ALA A 111 21.13 -35.77 -27.01
CA ALA A 111 21.19 -34.91 -25.83
C ALA A 111 19.80 -34.33 -25.51
N VAL A 112 19.50 -34.29 -24.21
CA VAL A 112 18.22 -33.81 -23.68
C VAL A 112 18.46 -32.78 -22.59
N GLY A 113 17.68 -31.72 -22.60
CA GLY A 113 17.67 -30.71 -21.55
C GLY A 113 16.32 -30.65 -20.87
N VAL A 114 16.33 -30.36 -19.58
CA VAL A 114 15.14 -30.27 -18.71
C VAL A 114 15.26 -29.03 -17.85
N ILE A 115 14.14 -28.33 -17.66
CA ILE A 115 14.01 -27.15 -16.80
C ILE A 115 12.96 -27.46 -15.73
N ASN A 116 13.35 -27.42 -14.45
CA ASN A 116 12.44 -27.75 -13.34
C ASN A 116 12.50 -26.71 -12.22
N VAL A 117 11.40 -26.55 -11.51
CA VAL A 117 11.34 -25.92 -10.18
C VAL A 117 11.16 -27.06 -9.17
N THR A 118 12.04 -27.19 -8.19
CA THR A 118 12.08 -28.39 -7.32
C THR A 118 11.48 -28.19 -5.94
N ASP A 119 11.25 -26.93 -5.52
CA ASP A 119 10.50 -26.64 -4.31
C ASP A 119 9.01 -26.88 -4.57
N SER A 120 8.42 -27.85 -3.87
CA SER A 120 7.04 -28.30 -4.10
C SER A 120 6.00 -27.21 -3.82
N THR A 121 6.33 -26.23 -2.99
CA THR A 121 5.46 -25.07 -2.77
C THR A 121 5.57 -24.13 -3.97
N ALA A 122 6.79 -23.76 -4.38
CA ALA A 122 7.01 -22.85 -5.50
C ALA A 122 6.44 -23.39 -6.82
N THR A 123 6.39 -24.72 -7.03
CA THR A 123 5.77 -25.32 -8.23
C THR A 123 4.29 -24.98 -8.37
N GLU A 124 3.58 -24.73 -7.27
CA GLU A 124 2.17 -24.31 -7.32
C GLU A 124 2.03 -22.83 -7.67
N PHE A 125 3.01 -22.00 -7.29
CA PHE A 125 2.97 -20.54 -7.43
C PHE A 125 3.71 -19.98 -8.64
N VAL A 126 4.45 -20.78 -9.39
CA VAL A 126 5.29 -20.31 -10.49
C VAL A 126 4.86 -20.93 -11.80
N ARG A 127 4.89 -20.14 -12.88
CA ARG A 127 4.75 -20.64 -14.24
C ARG A 127 6.00 -20.29 -15.03
N ILE A 128 6.50 -21.25 -15.79
CA ILE A 128 7.58 -21.04 -16.75
C ILE A 128 7.01 -21.26 -18.14
N PHE A 129 7.36 -20.36 -19.05
CA PHE A 129 7.05 -20.44 -20.46
C PHE A 129 8.36 -20.47 -21.23
N TYR A 130 8.37 -21.16 -22.35
CA TYR A 130 9.49 -21.14 -23.29
C TYR A 130 9.04 -20.60 -24.63
N LYS A 131 9.95 -19.90 -25.31
CA LYS A 131 9.69 -19.32 -26.61
C LYS A 131 10.20 -20.23 -27.71
N ASN A 132 9.32 -20.60 -28.64
CA ASN A 132 9.64 -21.42 -29.79
C ASN A 132 9.08 -20.77 -31.05
N GLN A 133 9.93 -20.49 -32.04
CA GLN A 133 9.55 -19.85 -33.31
C GLN A 133 8.74 -18.55 -33.12
N GLY A 134 9.05 -17.79 -32.07
CA GLY A 134 8.37 -16.53 -31.74
C GLY A 134 7.13 -16.65 -30.86
N SER A 135 6.63 -17.87 -30.61
CA SER A 135 5.46 -18.13 -29.78
C SER A 135 5.83 -18.67 -28.40
N TRP A 136 5.13 -18.22 -27.36
CA TRP A 136 5.29 -18.74 -26.00
C TRP A 136 4.45 -20.00 -25.79
N SER A 137 4.98 -20.96 -25.04
CA SER A 137 4.29 -22.18 -24.62
C SER A 137 4.60 -22.46 -23.16
N PHE A 138 3.59 -22.91 -22.41
CA PHE A 138 3.80 -23.33 -21.02
C PHE A 138 4.76 -24.52 -20.98
N LEU A 139 5.67 -24.51 -20.02
CA LEU A 139 6.64 -25.55 -19.81
C LEU A 139 6.06 -26.62 -18.87
N GLU A 140 5.63 -27.74 -19.45
CA GLU A 140 5.24 -28.92 -18.69
C GLU A 140 6.47 -29.56 -17.99
N GLU A 141 6.26 -30.16 -16.82
CA GLU A 141 7.33 -30.70 -15.96
C GLU A 141 8.18 -31.80 -16.64
N ASP A 142 7.58 -32.58 -17.54
CA ASP A 142 8.26 -33.65 -18.27
C ASP A 142 8.80 -33.21 -19.65
N HIS A 143 8.75 -31.90 -19.94
CA HIS A 143 9.21 -31.36 -21.21
C HIS A 143 10.71 -31.58 -21.40
N LYS A 144 11.07 -32.09 -22.59
CA LYS A 144 12.44 -32.39 -22.99
C LYS A 144 12.85 -31.53 -24.16
N PHE A 145 13.82 -30.65 -23.92
CA PHE A 145 14.45 -29.86 -24.97
C PHE A 145 15.44 -30.71 -25.77
N THR A 146 15.39 -30.59 -27.09
CA THR A 146 16.25 -31.31 -28.02
C THR A 146 17.66 -30.72 -28.09
N ALA A 147 18.64 -31.53 -28.51
CA ALA A 147 20.01 -31.07 -28.75
C ALA A 147 20.12 -29.80 -29.62
N ALA A 148 19.24 -29.66 -30.62
CA ALA A 148 19.19 -28.47 -31.48
C ALA A 148 18.79 -27.21 -30.69
N GLN A 149 17.72 -27.29 -29.90
CA GLN A 149 17.27 -26.17 -29.06
C GLN A 149 18.32 -25.79 -28.01
N LEU A 150 18.98 -26.77 -27.39
CA LEU A 150 20.04 -26.54 -26.41
C LEU A 150 21.28 -25.91 -27.06
N SER A 151 21.57 -26.28 -28.31
CA SER A 151 22.69 -25.71 -29.09
C SER A 151 22.48 -24.26 -29.48
N ASP A 152 21.23 -23.80 -29.55
CA ASP A 152 20.86 -22.41 -29.83
C ASP A 152 20.70 -21.58 -28.54
N GLY A 153 20.46 -22.24 -27.41
CA GLY A 153 20.09 -21.60 -26.14
C GLY A 153 18.58 -21.37 -26.06
N LEU A 154 18.04 -21.40 -24.84
CA LEU A 154 16.61 -21.27 -24.58
C LEU A 154 16.26 -19.83 -24.22
N GLU A 155 15.12 -19.37 -24.72
CA GLU A 155 14.42 -18.18 -24.25
C GLU A 155 13.25 -18.63 -23.38
N LEU A 156 13.31 -18.29 -22.10
CA LEU A 156 12.34 -18.64 -21.09
C LEU A 156 11.75 -17.35 -20.47
N GLY A 157 10.54 -17.45 -19.95
CA GLY A 157 9.87 -16.40 -19.22
C GLY A 157 9.20 -16.98 -17.98
N ILE A 158 9.29 -16.29 -16.85
CA ILE A 158 8.70 -16.70 -15.57
C ILE A 158 7.73 -15.65 -15.06
N ASP A 159 6.60 -16.09 -14.52
CA ASP A 159 5.72 -15.26 -13.69
C ASP A 159 5.17 -16.03 -12.48
N GLY A 160 4.60 -15.29 -11.55
CA GLY A 160 3.97 -15.81 -10.33
C GLY A 160 2.47 -15.87 -10.45
N ARG A 161 1.85 -16.89 -9.84
CA ARG A 161 0.41 -17.00 -9.67
C ARG A 161 -0.12 -16.08 -8.57
N ASP A 162 0.70 -15.69 -7.62
CA ASP A 162 0.26 -14.85 -6.51
C ASP A 162 1.42 -13.97 -6.02
N VAL A 163 1.11 -13.04 -5.13
CA VAL A 163 2.08 -12.33 -4.29
C VAL A 163 2.61 -13.26 -3.20
N ARG A 164 3.55 -12.77 -2.37
CA ARG A 164 4.03 -13.52 -1.20
C ARG A 164 2.88 -13.72 -0.20
N ARG A 165 2.72 -14.93 0.34
CA ARG A 165 1.63 -15.32 1.25
C ARG A 165 2.17 -15.92 2.55
N PRO A 166 1.81 -15.35 3.72
CA PRO A 166 2.17 -15.92 5.02
C PRO A 166 1.81 -17.39 5.12
N GLU A 167 2.68 -18.16 5.77
CA GLU A 167 2.52 -19.61 6.03
C GLU A 167 2.44 -20.50 4.79
N THR A 168 2.41 -19.90 3.59
CA THR A 168 2.18 -20.60 2.33
C THR A 168 3.41 -20.49 1.42
N TRP A 169 3.80 -19.28 1.00
CA TRP A 169 4.91 -19.08 0.06
C TRP A 169 5.60 -17.74 0.27
N ASP A 170 6.93 -17.77 0.51
CA ASP A 170 7.76 -16.57 0.75
C ASP A 170 8.17 -15.83 -0.53
N GLY A 171 7.71 -16.33 -1.69
CA GLY A 171 7.97 -15.79 -3.00
C GLY A 171 9.19 -16.36 -3.72
N ARG A 172 10.00 -17.22 -3.10
CA ARG A 172 11.21 -17.76 -3.73
C ARG A 172 10.89 -18.86 -4.73
N ALA A 173 11.69 -18.91 -5.79
CA ALA A 173 11.69 -19.96 -6.79
C ALA A 173 13.12 -20.25 -7.25
N THR A 174 13.49 -21.52 -7.26
CA THR A 174 14.80 -21.95 -7.80
C THR A 174 14.56 -22.73 -9.08
N VAL A 175 15.07 -22.21 -10.19
CA VAL A 175 14.91 -22.82 -11.52
C VAL A 175 16.19 -23.57 -11.88
N TYR A 176 16.09 -24.88 -12.02
CA TYR A 176 17.18 -25.76 -12.41
C TYR A 176 17.17 -26.00 -13.91
N PHE A 177 18.35 -26.01 -14.51
CA PHE A 177 18.58 -26.44 -15.88
C PHE A 177 19.56 -27.61 -15.88
N THR A 178 19.09 -28.76 -16.36
CA THR A 178 19.91 -29.97 -16.49
C THR A 178 20.04 -30.37 -17.95
N VAL A 179 21.25 -30.65 -18.41
CA VAL A 179 21.52 -31.22 -19.73
C VAL A 179 22.14 -32.61 -19.52
N THR A 180 21.63 -33.60 -20.23
CA THR A 180 22.12 -34.98 -20.21
C THR A 180 22.47 -35.41 -21.63
N ASP A 181 23.68 -35.92 -21.83
CA ASP A 181 24.16 -36.45 -23.11
C ASP A 181 24.90 -37.78 -22.89
N GLY A 182 24.25 -38.89 -23.25
CA GLY A 182 24.75 -40.23 -22.93
C GLY A 182 24.77 -40.49 -21.42
N GLU A 183 25.95 -40.76 -20.86
CA GLU A 183 26.16 -40.99 -19.43
C GLU A 183 26.55 -39.71 -18.66
N GLU A 184 26.82 -38.61 -19.37
CA GLU A 184 27.19 -37.33 -18.76
C GLU A 184 25.95 -36.48 -18.48
N SER A 185 25.95 -35.78 -17.34
CA SER A 185 24.92 -34.81 -17.00
C SER A 185 25.56 -33.58 -16.34
N ALA A 186 25.03 -32.40 -16.64
CA ALA A 186 25.43 -31.14 -16.06
C ALA A 186 24.17 -30.38 -15.62
N THR A 187 24.22 -29.80 -14.42
CA THR A 187 23.11 -29.03 -13.84
C THR A 187 23.62 -27.69 -13.34
N ASP A 188 22.80 -26.66 -13.56
CA ASP A 188 22.99 -25.31 -13.03
C ASP A 188 21.63 -24.75 -12.62
N PHE A 189 21.62 -23.69 -11.80
CA PHE A 189 20.38 -23.10 -11.31
C PHE A 189 20.49 -21.60 -11.06
N VAL A 190 19.34 -20.95 -11.03
CA VAL A 190 19.18 -19.55 -10.65
C VAL A 190 18.04 -19.40 -9.66
N GLU A 191 18.26 -18.61 -8.61
CA GLU A 191 17.25 -18.21 -7.64
C GLU A 191 16.59 -16.89 -8.05
N LEU A 192 15.27 -16.87 -7.96
CA LEU A 192 14.45 -15.69 -8.17
C LEU A 192 13.47 -15.51 -7.02
N ARG A 193 12.93 -14.30 -6.88
CA ARG A 193 11.86 -14.03 -5.93
C ARG A 193 10.77 -13.17 -6.55
N VAL A 194 9.51 -13.48 -6.25
CA VAL A 194 8.39 -12.63 -6.68
C VAL A 194 8.54 -11.24 -6.07
N ALA A 195 8.31 -10.22 -6.89
CA ALA A 195 8.30 -8.84 -6.45
C ALA A 195 7.25 -8.66 -5.33
N PRO A 196 7.59 -7.93 -4.24
CA PRO A 196 6.69 -7.68 -3.15
C PRO A 196 5.51 -6.81 -3.60
N TYR A 197 4.38 -6.95 -2.91
CA TYR A 197 3.34 -5.92 -2.94
C TYR A 197 3.82 -4.68 -2.19
N LEU A 198 3.72 -3.51 -2.82
CA LEU A 198 4.10 -2.22 -2.26
C LEU A 198 2.90 -1.27 -2.30
N THR A 199 2.62 -0.59 -1.19
CA THR A 199 1.64 0.50 -1.09
C THR A 199 2.22 1.80 -1.64
N HIS A 200 1.34 2.69 -2.09
CA HIS A 200 1.73 4.00 -2.58
C HIS A 200 2.05 4.98 -1.43
N HIS A 201 2.89 5.98 -1.71
CA HIS A 201 3.21 7.07 -0.77
C HIS A 201 3.02 8.44 -1.42
N HIS A 202 2.85 9.49 -0.62
CA HIS A 202 2.41 10.81 -1.11
C HIS A 202 3.43 11.62 -1.93
N VAL A 203 4.69 11.18 -2.01
CA VAL A 203 5.70 11.74 -2.95
C VAL A 203 5.53 11.17 -4.37
N GLN A 204 4.72 10.12 -4.54
CA GLN A 204 4.19 9.73 -5.83
C GLN A 204 2.98 10.61 -6.17
N LEU A 205 3.02 11.26 -7.34
CA LEU A 205 1.94 12.11 -7.81
C LEU A 205 0.65 11.31 -8.02
N ALA A 206 -0.48 11.91 -7.67
CA ALA A 206 -1.80 11.35 -7.98
C ALA A 206 -1.99 11.20 -9.50
N GLN A 207 -2.60 10.11 -9.94
CA GLN A 207 -2.91 9.84 -11.35
C GLN A 207 -4.41 9.59 -11.57
N GLN A 208 -5.06 8.88 -10.66
CA GLN A 208 -6.48 8.55 -10.73
C GLN A 208 -7.03 8.52 -9.31
N SER A 209 -8.12 9.22 -9.06
CA SER A 209 -8.85 9.15 -7.78
C SER A 209 -10.11 8.31 -7.89
N PHE A 210 -10.64 7.90 -6.74
CA PHE A 210 -11.83 7.08 -6.57
C PHE A 210 -12.79 7.75 -5.61
N VAL A 211 -14.08 7.70 -5.91
CA VAL A 211 -15.17 8.16 -5.04
C VAL A 211 -16.35 7.19 -5.15
N SER A 212 -17.30 7.25 -4.21
CA SER A 212 -18.49 6.39 -4.23
C SER A 212 -19.52 6.89 -5.26
N ASN A 213 -20.17 5.98 -5.97
CA ASN A 213 -21.31 6.31 -6.85
C ASN A 213 -22.68 6.18 -6.15
N TRP A 214 -22.71 6.01 -4.83
CA TRP A 214 -23.94 5.72 -4.11
C TRP A 214 -24.98 6.82 -4.31
N ASN A 215 -26.14 6.44 -4.87
CA ASN A 215 -27.19 7.34 -5.32
C ASN A 215 -27.95 8.04 -4.17
N ARG A 216 -27.29 9.01 -3.54
CA ARG A 216 -27.83 10.00 -2.61
C ARG A 216 -27.41 11.39 -3.09
N VAL A 217 -28.33 12.34 -3.10
CA VAL A 217 -28.08 13.70 -3.62
C VAL A 217 -26.85 14.35 -2.98
N TYR A 218 -26.71 14.27 -1.65
CA TYR A 218 -25.55 14.85 -0.95
C TYR A 218 -24.22 14.16 -1.29
N LEU A 219 -24.22 12.84 -1.55
CA LEU A 219 -23.02 12.10 -1.94
C LEU A 219 -22.62 12.35 -3.39
N GLN A 220 -23.61 12.50 -4.29
CA GLN A 220 -23.35 12.91 -5.67
C GLN A 220 -22.70 14.29 -5.73
N ARG A 221 -23.17 15.23 -4.90
CA ARG A 221 -22.54 16.54 -4.75
C ARG A 221 -21.06 16.43 -4.38
N PHE A 222 -20.71 15.57 -3.41
CA PHE A 222 -19.31 15.32 -3.04
C PHE A 222 -18.50 14.80 -4.23
N ALA A 223 -19.02 13.80 -4.97
CA ALA A 223 -18.32 13.24 -6.13
C ALA A 223 -18.13 14.29 -7.26
N GLU A 224 -19.11 15.15 -7.50
CA GLU A 224 -19.05 16.23 -8.51
C GLU A 224 -18.08 17.35 -8.11
N GLU A 225 -18.10 17.79 -6.85
CA GLU A 225 -17.16 18.76 -6.29
C GLU A 225 -15.72 18.20 -6.32
N PHE A 226 -15.53 16.94 -5.91
CA PHE A 226 -14.23 16.26 -5.98
C PHE A 226 -13.71 16.19 -7.41
N ALA A 227 -14.58 15.89 -8.39
CA ALA A 227 -14.20 15.88 -9.80
C ALA A 227 -13.72 17.26 -10.29
N THR A 228 -14.36 18.35 -9.82
CA THR A 228 -13.91 19.72 -10.11
C THR A 228 -12.52 19.98 -9.53
N HIS A 229 -12.26 19.53 -8.30
CA HIS A 229 -10.93 19.66 -7.69
C HIS A 229 -9.85 18.84 -8.39
N ASN A 230 -10.19 17.65 -8.93
CA ASN A 230 -9.29 16.90 -9.82
C ASN A 230 -8.87 17.73 -11.03
N ASP A 231 -9.84 18.35 -11.71
CA ASP A 231 -9.60 19.18 -12.90
C ASP A 231 -8.74 20.41 -12.56
N ASP A 232 -9.07 21.11 -11.47
CA ASP A 232 -8.31 22.28 -10.99
C ASP A 232 -6.88 21.93 -10.57
N ALA A 233 -6.67 20.75 -9.97
CA ALA A 233 -5.36 20.24 -9.62
C ALA A 233 -4.56 19.71 -10.82
N GLY A 234 -5.18 19.63 -12.00
CA GLY A 234 -4.56 19.17 -13.24
C GLY A 234 -4.39 17.66 -13.34
N LEU A 235 -5.23 16.88 -12.65
CA LEU A 235 -5.22 15.42 -12.81
C LEU A 235 -5.65 15.03 -14.24
N PRO A 236 -5.04 13.98 -14.82
CA PRO A 236 -5.32 13.61 -16.21
C PRO A 236 -6.69 12.95 -16.41
N GLN A 237 -7.33 12.49 -15.33
CA GLN A 237 -8.57 11.72 -15.36
C GLN A 237 -9.52 12.17 -14.25
N SER A 238 -10.82 12.22 -14.57
CA SER A 238 -11.87 12.41 -13.57
C SER A 238 -11.92 11.23 -12.59
N PRO A 239 -12.42 11.41 -11.36
CA PRO A 239 -12.52 10.32 -10.39
C PRO A 239 -13.34 9.14 -10.94
N VAL A 240 -12.87 7.92 -10.72
CA VAL A 240 -13.65 6.70 -10.98
C VAL A 240 -14.69 6.59 -9.88
N GLN A 241 -15.96 6.57 -10.26
CA GLN A 241 -17.06 6.39 -9.31
C GLN A 241 -17.36 4.90 -9.13
N LEU A 242 -17.00 4.36 -7.97
CA LEU A 242 -17.12 2.93 -7.67
C LEU A 242 -18.53 2.56 -7.25
N SER A 243 -18.99 1.41 -7.76
CA SER A 243 -20.27 0.86 -7.34
C SER A 243 -20.27 0.39 -5.90
N GLY A 244 -21.45 0.43 -5.29
CA GLY A 244 -21.70 -0.09 -3.94
C GLY A 244 -22.36 0.94 -3.05
N ALA A 245 -23.14 0.47 -2.08
CA ALA A 245 -23.73 1.31 -1.05
C ALA A 245 -22.73 1.49 0.11
N ASP A 246 -21.53 1.98 -0.19
CA ASP A 246 -20.48 2.27 0.78
C ASP A 246 -19.81 3.60 0.43
N ILE A 247 -19.74 4.52 1.38
CA ILE A 247 -19.14 5.85 1.19
C ILE A 247 -17.65 5.86 1.55
N TRP A 248 -17.19 4.86 2.29
CA TRP A 248 -15.84 4.82 2.85
C TRP A 248 -14.88 4.19 1.85
N VAL A 249 -14.67 4.89 0.73
CA VAL A 249 -13.85 4.40 -0.39
C VAL A 249 -12.43 4.07 0.05
N GLN A 250 -11.89 4.83 1.00
CA GLN A 250 -10.55 4.59 1.55
C GLN A 250 -10.45 3.27 2.31
N ASP A 251 -11.55 2.77 2.87
CA ASP A 251 -11.51 1.73 3.90
C ASP A 251 -11.58 0.30 3.36
N TYR A 252 -12.13 0.10 2.16
CA TYR A 252 -12.31 -1.25 1.62
C TYR A 252 -11.21 -1.71 0.67
N PHE A 253 -10.23 -0.85 0.37
CA PHE A 253 -9.05 -1.24 -0.41
C PHE A 253 -7.87 -0.30 -0.24
N GLU A 254 -6.66 -0.87 -0.35
CA GLU A 254 -5.42 -0.14 -0.45
C GLU A 254 -4.81 -0.29 -1.83
N THR A 255 -4.19 0.78 -2.32
CA THR A 255 -3.69 0.83 -3.67
C THR A 255 -2.18 0.63 -3.69
N GLY A 256 -1.72 -0.25 -4.57
CA GLY A 256 -0.33 -0.63 -4.60
C GLY A 256 0.14 -1.13 -5.95
N TYR A 257 1.33 -1.69 -5.94
CA TYR A 257 2.00 -2.18 -7.12
C TYR A 257 3.04 -3.25 -6.80
N ALA A 258 3.45 -3.99 -7.82
CA ALA A 258 4.67 -4.78 -7.84
C ALA A 258 5.49 -4.36 -9.06
N SER A 259 6.82 -4.37 -8.96
CA SER A 259 7.68 -3.97 -10.08
C SER A 259 9.01 -4.72 -10.11
N ILE A 260 9.54 -4.90 -11.31
CA ILE A 260 10.85 -5.50 -11.58
C ILE A 260 11.66 -4.61 -12.53
N PRO A 261 12.99 -4.76 -12.60
CA PRO A 261 13.81 -4.13 -13.63
C PRO A 261 13.33 -4.49 -15.04
N GLY A 262 13.50 -3.56 -15.97
CA GLY A 262 13.21 -3.79 -17.38
C GLY A 262 14.16 -3.01 -18.27
N PRO A 263 14.27 -3.38 -19.56
CA PRO A 263 15.33 -2.91 -20.45
C PRO A 263 15.27 -1.40 -20.76
N SER A 264 14.10 -0.77 -20.53
CA SER A 264 13.83 0.66 -20.76
C SER A 264 13.32 1.37 -19.50
N GLY A 265 13.46 0.74 -18.33
CA GLY A 265 12.85 1.17 -17.07
C GLY A 265 12.01 0.06 -16.43
N PRO A 266 11.51 0.27 -15.21
CA PRO A 266 10.76 -0.76 -14.49
C PRO A 266 9.52 -1.25 -15.23
N ILE A 267 9.28 -2.56 -15.17
CA ILE A 267 8.02 -3.18 -15.56
C ILE A 267 7.18 -3.31 -14.29
N ALA A 268 5.96 -2.79 -14.29
CA ALA A 268 5.13 -2.74 -13.10
C ALA A 268 3.69 -3.20 -13.37
N ILE A 269 3.10 -3.81 -12.34
CA ILE A 269 1.69 -4.18 -12.27
C ILE A 269 1.07 -3.36 -11.15
N ARG A 270 -0.07 -2.72 -11.41
CA ARG A 270 -0.90 -2.15 -10.34
C ARG A 270 -1.63 -3.26 -9.62
N ILE A 271 -1.61 -3.27 -8.30
CA ILE A 271 -2.27 -4.30 -7.49
C ILE A 271 -3.13 -3.60 -6.44
N ILE A 272 -4.40 -3.95 -6.39
CA ILE A 272 -5.31 -3.48 -5.35
C ILE A 272 -5.39 -4.55 -4.26
N LEU A 273 -5.16 -4.16 -3.01
CA LEU A 273 -5.37 -5.03 -1.85
C LEU A 273 -6.75 -4.75 -1.28
N GLN A 274 -7.66 -5.72 -1.33
CA GLN A 274 -8.93 -5.63 -0.64
C GLN A 274 -8.71 -5.62 0.88
N SER A 275 -9.40 -4.74 1.60
CA SER A 275 -9.38 -4.72 3.06
C SER A 275 -9.96 -6.01 3.66
N ILE A 276 -9.30 -6.46 4.73
CA ILE A 276 -9.72 -7.63 5.52
C ILE A 276 -10.93 -7.36 6.43
N GLN A 277 -11.40 -6.10 6.51
CA GLN A 277 -12.69 -5.77 7.12
C GLN A 277 -13.88 -6.33 6.31
N ARG A 278 -13.68 -6.68 5.03
CA ARG A 278 -14.69 -7.34 4.16
C ARG A 278 -15.96 -6.51 3.93
N ARG A 279 -15.82 -5.24 3.59
CA ARG A 279 -16.97 -4.42 3.17
C ARG A 279 -17.52 -4.92 1.84
N SER A 280 -18.84 -4.92 1.70
CA SER A 280 -19.52 -5.43 0.50
C SER A 280 -19.10 -4.72 -0.80
N ALA A 281 -18.66 -3.46 -0.72
CA ALA A 281 -18.14 -2.71 -1.85
C ALA A 281 -16.80 -3.25 -2.38
N GLY A 282 -16.01 -3.96 -1.57
CA GLY A 282 -14.73 -4.55 -1.98
C GLY A 282 -14.83 -5.54 -3.14
N ARG A 283 -16.02 -6.09 -3.43
CA ARG A 283 -16.23 -6.95 -4.61
C ARG A 283 -16.04 -6.21 -5.94
N TYR A 284 -16.32 -4.91 -5.97
CA TYR A 284 -16.25 -4.12 -7.20
C TYR A 284 -14.81 -3.86 -7.63
N LEU A 285 -13.83 -4.06 -6.76
CA LEU A 285 -12.41 -4.08 -7.12
C LEU A 285 -12.14 -5.17 -8.17
N PHE A 286 -12.73 -6.35 -7.99
CA PHE A 286 -12.53 -7.49 -8.88
C PHE A 286 -13.40 -7.43 -10.13
N SER A 287 -14.63 -6.89 -10.04
CA SER A 287 -15.52 -6.82 -11.19
C SER A 287 -15.36 -5.56 -12.02
N GLU A 288 -14.95 -4.42 -11.44
CA GLU A 288 -14.90 -3.11 -12.11
C GLU A 288 -13.49 -2.61 -12.40
N LEU A 289 -12.54 -2.84 -11.49
CA LEU A 289 -11.19 -2.26 -11.58
C LEU A 289 -10.15 -3.22 -12.18
N ARG A 290 -10.26 -4.52 -11.89
CA ARG A 290 -9.33 -5.52 -12.41
C ARG A 290 -9.42 -5.63 -13.94
N ASN A 291 -8.27 -5.62 -14.61
CA ASN A 291 -8.13 -5.66 -16.07
C ASN A 291 -6.71 -6.13 -16.44
N GLU A 292 -6.31 -6.04 -17.71
CA GLU A 292 -5.01 -6.49 -18.23
C GLU A 292 -3.78 -5.74 -17.68
N LYS A 293 -3.99 -4.64 -16.95
CA LYS A 293 -2.93 -3.80 -16.33
C LYS A 293 -3.06 -3.66 -14.81
N VAL A 294 -4.21 -4.04 -14.25
CA VAL A 294 -4.55 -3.86 -12.84
C VAL A 294 -4.97 -5.21 -12.28
N GLY A 295 -4.20 -5.73 -11.34
CA GLY A 295 -4.54 -6.88 -10.53
C GLY A 295 -5.30 -6.48 -9.27
N ALA A 296 -5.98 -7.47 -8.67
CA ALA A 296 -6.61 -7.31 -7.37
C ALA A 296 -6.39 -8.59 -6.56
N ILE A 297 -6.05 -8.43 -5.30
CA ILE A 297 -5.78 -9.51 -4.36
C ILE A 297 -6.55 -9.29 -3.07
N ASN A 298 -6.72 -10.37 -2.32
CA ASN A 298 -7.32 -10.37 -1.01
C ASN A 298 -6.44 -11.14 -0.02
N TYR A 299 -6.48 -10.81 1.26
CA TYR A 299 -5.83 -11.54 2.35
C TYR A 299 -6.78 -11.63 3.56
N PRO A 300 -6.99 -12.83 4.16
CA PRO A 300 -6.50 -14.14 3.73
C PRO A 300 -7.04 -14.57 2.35
N GLN A 301 -6.39 -15.54 1.72
CA GLN A 301 -6.76 -16.03 0.39
C GLN A 301 -8.06 -16.85 0.40
N SER A 302 -8.55 -17.30 1.56
CA SER A 302 -9.89 -17.86 1.67
C SER A 302 -10.52 -17.33 2.93
N TRP A 303 -11.74 -16.87 2.81
CA TRP A 303 -12.56 -16.57 3.96
C TRP A 303 -13.12 -17.88 4.53
N ASP A 304 -13.04 -18.05 5.85
CA ASP A 304 -13.75 -19.15 6.49
C ASP A 304 -15.25 -18.96 6.31
N SER A 305 -15.94 -19.99 5.79
CA SER A 305 -17.40 -20.03 5.66
C SER A 305 -18.11 -19.90 7.01
N ASP A 306 -17.42 -20.22 8.10
CA ASP A 306 -17.94 -20.17 9.47
C ASP A 306 -17.91 -18.74 10.05
N GLN A 307 -17.48 -17.72 9.29
CA GLN A 307 -17.52 -16.31 9.70
C GLN A 307 -16.73 -16.02 10.99
N THR A 308 -15.73 -16.83 11.31
CA THR A 308 -14.90 -16.73 12.52
C THR A 308 -13.83 -15.64 12.44
N TYR A 309 -13.46 -15.22 11.22
CA TYR A 309 -12.50 -14.15 10.92
C TYR A 309 -13.22 -12.97 10.26
N TRP A 310 -13.75 -12.04 11.07
CA TRP A 310 -14.16 -10.71 10.60
C TRP A 310 -13.11 -9.70 11.04
N GLY A 311 -12.60 -8.92 10.09
CA GLY A 311 -11.79 -7.75 10.42
C GLY A 311 -12.65 -6.68 11.08
N GLU A 312 -12.02 -5.90 11.96
CA GLU A 312 -12.68 -4.82 12.69
C GLU A 312 -12.38 -3.45 12.04
N THR A 313 -12.58 -2.36 12.77
CA THR A 313 -12.26 -1.02 12.25
C THR A 313 -10.77 -0.86 11.93
N TYR A 314 -9.88 -1.45 12.73
CA TYR A 314 -8.42 -1.37 12.54
C TYR A 314 -7.93 -2.12 11.28
N ASP A 315 -8.79 -2.93 10.66
CA ASP A 315 -8.53 -3.64 9.40
C ASP A 315 -8.94 -2.84 8.15
N SER A 316 -9.55 -1.67 8.34
CA SER A 316 -9.84 -0.72 7.26
C SER A 316 -8.55 -0.11 6.73
N THR A 317 -8.52 0.19 5.45
CA THR A 317 -7.32 0.72 4.80
C THR A 317 -7.07 2.22 5.05
N GLY A 318 -8.01 2.98 5.63
CA GLY A 318 -7.70 4.27 6.27
C GLY A 318 -6.71 4.14 7.45
N ASN A 319 -6.61 2.95 8.04
CA ASN A 319 -5.62 2.63 9.06
C ASN A 319 -4.26 2.16 8.49
N LEU A 320 -4.07 2.19 7.17
CA LEU A 320 -2.87 1.71 6.48
C LEU A 320 -2.30 2.81 5.58
N GLU A 321 -1.21 3.44 6.01
CA GLU A 321 -0.57 4.56 5.29
C GLU A 321 0.92 4.28 5.03
N THR A 322 1.58 5.11 4.21
CA THR A 322 2.99 4.88 3.85
C THR A 322 3.85 6.13 4.01
N ILE A 323 4.87 6.03 4.87
CA ILE A 323 5.95 7.02 4.97
C ILE A 323 6.74 7.01 3.65
N PRO A 324 6.98 8.16 2.99
CA PRO A 324 7.78 8.23 1.77
C PRO A 324 9.22 7.76 1.98
N PRO A 325 10.01 7.51 0.91
CA PRO A 325 11.38 7.01 0.99
C PRO A 325 12.30 7.85 1.88
N TYR A 326 13.21 7.18 2.60
CA TYR A 326 14.23 7.82 3.43
C TYR A 326 15.42 6.89 3.71
N THR A 327 16.49 7.46 4.26
CA THR A 327 17.61 6.70 4.84
C THR A 327 17.80 7.15 6.28
N TYR A 328 17.99 6.20 7.19
CA TYR A 328 18.23 6.49 8.58
C TYR A 328 19.13 5.42 9.22
N ASN A 329 20.08 5.85 10.06
CA ASN A 329 21.03 4.96 10.74
C ASN A 329 21.73 3.92 9.84
N GLY A 330 22.09 4.33 8.61
CA GLY A 330 22.78 3.47 7.65
C GLY A 330 21.88 2.45 6.95
N LYS A 331 20.57 2.44 7.19
CA LYS A 331 19.57 1.63 6.48
C LYS A 331 18.77 2.50 5.51
N SER A 332 18.63 2.02 4.28
CA SER A 332 17.85 2.67 3.23
C SER A 332 16.46 2.03 3.13
N TYR A 333 15.45 2.87 2.92
CA TYR A 333 14.06 2.47 2.69
C TYR A 333 13.58 3.11 1.37
N PRO A 334 13.99 2.56 0.22
CA PRO A 334 13.75 3.17 -1.09
C PRO A 334 12.29 3.16 -1.54
N ALA A 335 11.45 2.28 -0.97
CA ALA A 335 10.00 2.29 -1.14
C ALA A 335 9.24 2.95 0.03
N GLY A 336 9.97 3.51 1.01
CA GLY A 336 9.37 3.97 2.26
C GLY A 336 9.06 2.83 3.23
N ARG A 337 8.21 3.09 4.22
CA ARG A 337 7.69 2.09 5.16
C ARG A 337 6.22 2.34 5.43
N ILE A 338 5.47 1.25 5.59
CA ILE A 338 4.09 1.33 6.04
C ILE A 338 4.02 1.84 7.48
N ILE A 339 3.01 2.65 7.79
CA ILE A 339 2.48 2.82 9.14
C ILE A 339 1.10 2.18 9.21
N ILE A 340 0.83 1.51 10.33
CA ILE A 340 -0.48 0.90 10.58
C ILE A 340 -0.85 1.07 12.04
N GLY A 341 -2.09 1.43 12.33
CA GLY A 341 -2.56 1.62 13.70
C GLY A 341 -2.91 0.29 14.36
N GLU A 342 -2.54 0.15 15.62
CA GLU A 342 -3.01 -0.92 16.50
C GLU A 342 -3.83 -0.28 17.62
N GLY A 343 -5.03 -0.82 17.83
CA GLY A 343 -5.89 -0.42 18.94
C GLY A 343 -6.16 -1.57 19.89
N ASP A 344 -7.45 -1.82 20.18
CA ASP A 344 -7.87 -2.92 21.06
C ASP A 344 -7.52 -4.30 20.47
N THR A 345 -7.43 -4.37 19.14
CA THR A 345 -7.02 -5.54 18.36
C THR A 345 -5.90 -5.18 17.38
N SER A 346 -5.01 -6.14 17.11
CA SER A 346 -3.97 -5.99 16.08
C SER A 346 -4.58 -6.22 14.69
N PRO A 347 -4.24 -5.39 13.69
CA PRO A 347 -4.72 -5.59 12.32
C PRO A 347 -4.33 -6.95 11.77
N LEU A 348 -5.31 -7.68 11.24
CA LEU A 348 -5.16 -9.03 10.74
C LEU A 348 -4.31 -9.08 9.46
N VAL A 349 -4.22 -7.96 8.72
CA VAL A 349 -3.39 -7.82 7.52
C VAL A 349 -1.88 -7.77 7.81
N LEU A 350 -1.49 -7.54 9.08
CA LEU A 350 -0.09 -7.28 9.45
C LEU A 350 0.91 -8.39 9.01
N PRO A 351 0.64 -9.70 9.19
CA PRO A 351 1.57 -10.74 8.75
C PRO A 351 1.80 -10.73 7.23
N PHE A 352 0.78 -10.37 6.46
CA PHE A 352 0.90 -10.23 5.00
C PHE A 352 1.83 -9.08 4.63
N LEU A 353 1.68 -7.92 5.27
CA LEU A 353 2.52 -6.74 5.00
C LEU A 353 3.97 -6.97 5.43
N GLN A 354 4.20 -7.61 6.58
CA GLN A 354 5.53 -7.96 7.07
C GLN A 354 6.28 -8.90 6.12
N LEU A 355 5.59 -9.87 5.50
CA LEU A 355 6.19 -10.78 4.53
C LEU A 355 6.65 -10.09 3.23
N GLN A 356 6.14 -8.88 2.94
CA GLN A 356 6.61 -8.10 1.79
C GLN A 356 8.00 -7.52 2.03
N GLU A 357 8.44 -7.40 3.30
CA GLU A 357 9.76 -6.97 3.81
C GLU A 357 10.16 -5.53 3.48
N THR A 358 9.92 -5.08 2.25
CA THR A 358 10.46 -3.83 1.67
C THR A 358 9.88 -2.59 2.34
N GLN A 359 8.60 -2.65 2.72
CA GLN A 359 7.90 -1.60 3.45
C GLN A 359 7.51 -2.07 4.87
N ASP A 360 8.35 -2.89 5.51
CA ASP A 360 8.11 -3.48 6.84
C ASP A 360 7.41 -2.48 7.80
N PRO A 361 6.18 -2.79 8.27
CA PRO A 361 5.34 -1.81 8.97
C PRO A 361 5.92 -1.23 10.27
N ILE A 362 5.57 0.02 10.55
CA ILE A 362 5.70 0.67 11.85
C ILE A 362 4.32 0.70 12.49
N ILE A 363 4.20 0.16 13.71
CA ILE A 363 2.93 0.10 14.43
C ILE A 363 2.74 1.38 15.26
N LEU A 364 1.61 2.05 15.06
CA LEU A 364 1.18 3.24 15.80
C LEU A 364 0.07 2.89 16.80
N ASP A 365 -0.13 3.71 17.84
CA ASP A 365 -1.27 3.59 18.75
C ASP A 365 -2.46 4.38 18.20
N THR A 366 -3.51 3.66 17.82
CA THR A 366 -4.79 4.24 17.40
C THR A 366 -5.96 3.85 18.32
N SER A 367 -5.68 3.19 19.45
CA SER A 367 -6.70 2.77 20.44
C SER A 367 -7.55 3.93 20.98
N TRP A 368 -7.01 5.15 20.96
CA TRP A 368 -7.59 6.37 21.49
C TRP A 368 -8.59 7.06 20.53
N LEU A 369 -8.67 6.60 19.28
CA LEU A 369 -9.61 7.12 18.28
C LEU A 369 -10.86 6.26 18.21
N ALA A 370 -12.01 6.89 18.00
CA ALA A 370 -13.30 6.22 17.92
C ALA A 370 -13.41 5.33 16.67
N VAL A 371 -12.84 5.79 15.54
CA VAL A 371 -12.72 4.98 14.32
C VAL A 371 -11.43 4.17 14.37
N GLY A 372 -10.30 4.75 14.78
CA GLY A 372 -9.10 3.97 15.10
C GLY A 372 -8.07 3.94 13.99
N HIS A 373 -8.04 4.95 13.12
CA HIS A 373 -7.22 4.98 11.90
C HIS A 373 -6.08 5.99 12.01
N VAL A 374 -4.96 5.70 11.34
CA VAL A 374 -3.80 6.62 11.33
C VAL A 374 -4.05 7.89 10.51
N ASP A 375 -4.86 7.81 9.45
CA ASP A 375 -5.20 8.95 8.60
C ASP A 375 -6.02 10.05 9.33
N GLU A 376 -6.55 9.75 10.53
CA GLU A 376 -7.28 10.70 11.37
C GLU A 376 -6.37 11.74 12.04
N PHE A 377 -5.05 11.53 12.10
CA PHE A 377 -4.16 12.42 12.86
C PHE A 377 -2.79 12.70 12.25
N ILE A 378 -2.36 11.97 11.21
CA ILE A 378 -1.05 12.15 10.61
C ILE A 378 -1.08 11.98 9.09
N GLN A 379 -0.31 12.81 8.39
CA GLN A 379 -0.09 12.70 6.95
C GLN A 379 1.35 13.05 6.59
N PHE A 380 1.90 12.39 5.58
CA PHE A 380 3.21 12.73 5.00
C PHE A 380 2.99 13.46 3.69
N ILE A 381 3.64 14.60 3.49
CA ILE A 381 3.46 15.39 2.26
C ILE A 381 4.81 15.70 1.61
N PRO A 382 4.87 15.79 0.27
CA PRO A 382 6.04 16.32 -0.44
C PRO A 382 6.48 17.67 0.11
N ALA A 383 7.79 17.89 0.22
CA ALA A 383 8.33 19.17 0.65
C ALA A 383 9.67 19.45 -0.03
N ASN A 384 9.97 20.73 -0.24
CA ASN A 384 11.25 21.16 -0.78
C ASN A 384 12.32 21.26 0.31
N ASN A 385 12.69 20.12 0.88
CA ASN A 385 13.77 19.96 1.87
C ASN A 385 14.69 18.78 1.47
N GLU A 386 15.78 18.56 2.21
CA GLU A 386 16.74 17.48 1.92
C GLU A 386 16.09 16.09 1.93
N ARG A 387 15.07 15.89 2.76
CA ARG A 387 14.32 14.64 2.90
C ARG A 387 13.30 14.43 1.78
N GLY A 388 12.86 15.50 1.11
CA GLY A 388 11.81 15.51 0.09
C GLY A 388 10.38 15.46 0.62
N TRP A 389 10.20 15.43 1.95
CA TRP A 389 8.89 15.36 2.59
C TRP A 389 8.92 15.86 4.04
N VAL A 390 7.74 16.18 4.57
CA VAL A 390 7.48 16.58 5.97
C VAL A 390 6.27 15.83 6.52
N VAL A 391 6.07 15.91 7.83
CA VAL A 391 4.90 15.37 8.53
C VAL A 391 3.92 16.50 8.83
N MET A 392 2.67 16.32 8.43
CA MET A 392 1.54 17.08 8.96
C MET A 392 0.93 16.25 10.10
N ALA A 393 0.65 16.87 11.24
CA ALA A 393 0.01 16.21 12.37
C ALA A 393 -1.09 17.09 12.97
N GLU A 394 -2.21 16.47 13.33
CA GLU A 394 -3.31 17.14 14.02
C GLU A 394 -2.81 17.79 15.34
N ASP A 395 -3.35 18.95 15.68
CA ASP A 395 -3.06 19.69 16.91
C ASP A 395 -4.38 20.13 17.58
N PRO A 396 -4.94 19.27 18.44
CA PRO A 396 -6.16 19.56 19.17
C PRO A 396 -6.04 20.79 20.09
N LEU A 397 -4.85 21.05 20.63
CA LEU A 397 -4.63 22.19 21.54
C LEU A 397 -4.64 23.51 20.77
N ALA A 398 -4.11 23.52 19.54
CA ALA A 398 -4.16 24.70 18.68
C ALA A 398 -5.60 25.10 18.35
N GLY A 399 -6.51 24.16 18.04
CA GLY A 399 -7.91 24.51 17.77
C GLY A 399 -8.67 24.94 19.02
N VAL A 400 -8.41 24.34 20.20
CA VAL A 400 -8.93 24.87 21.48
C VAL A 400 -8.44 26.30 21.73
N ALA A 401 -7.17 26.58 21.44
CA ALA A 401 -6.58 27.91 21.61
C ALA A 401 -7.23 28.96 20.70
N LEU A 402 -7.62 28.60 19.46
CA LEU A 402 -8.38 29.48 18.56
C LEU A 402 -9.70 29.92 19.20
N LEU A 403 -10.47 28.98 19.75
CA LEU A 403 -11.74 29.29 20.43
C LEU A 403 -11.53 30.12 21.70
N LYS A 404 -10.56 29.75 22.54
CA LYS A 404 -10.24 30.50 23.77
C LYS A 404 -9.83 31.94 23.48
N LYS A 405 -9.03 32.14 22.43
CA LYS A 405 -8.66 33.48 21.95
C LYS A 405 -9.89 34.26 21.49
N ALA A 406 -10.74 33.67 20.66
CA ALA A 406 -11.98 34.30 20.21
C ALA A 406 -12.89 34.71 21.38
N GLN A 407 -13.06 33.84 22.37
CA GLN A 407 -13.82 34.15 23.59
C GLN A 407 -13.20 35.33 24.35
N ALA A 408 -11.89 35.32 24.57
CA ALA A 408 -11.18 36.39 25.26
C ALA A 408 -11.27 37.75 24.55
N ASP A 409 -11.32 37.73 23.21
CA ASP A 409 -11.48 38.91 22.36
C ASP A 409 -12.95 39.41 22.31
N GLY A 410 -13.88 38.76 23.02
CA GLY A 410 -15.27 39.19 23.18
C GLY A 410 -16.27 38.54 22.22
N TYR A 411 -15.83 37.53 21.45
CA TYR A 411 -16.67 36.84 20.45
C TYR A 411 -17.37 35.58 20.99
N GLY A 412 -17.37 35.35 22.31
CA GLY A 412 -17.92 34.14 22.95
C GLY A 412 -19.38 33.80 22.59
N SER A 413 -20.19 34.81 22.27
CA SER A 413 -21.60 34.65 21.89
C SER A 413 -21.83 34.28 20.42
N LEU A 414 -20.79 34.28 19.59
CA LEU A 414 -20.88 33.84 18.19
C LEU A 414 -21.07 32.33 18.11
N ARG A 415 -21.70 31.87 17.02
CA ARG A 415 -21.84 30.45 16.70
C ARG A 415 -20.46 29.78 16.61
N ALA A 416 -20.32 28.62 17.26
CA ALA A 416 -19.11 27.82 17.22
C ALA A 416 -18.94 27.11 15.87
N LEU A 417 -20.04 26.67 15.27
CA LEU A 417 -20.12 26.09 13.93
C LEU A 417 -20.79 27.08 12.98
N SER A 418 -20.08 27.55 11.96
CA SER A 418 -20.57 28.55 11.01
C SER A 418 -21.45 27.99 9.90
N ARG A 419 -21.44 26.67 9.71
CA ARG A 419 -22.21 26.00 8.67
C ARG A 419 -23.70 26.30 8.78
N ASP A 420 -24.37 26.55 7.67
CA ASP A 420 -25.83 26.64 7.61
C ASP A 420 -26.45 25.33 7.10
N VAL A 421 -27.79 25.24 7.13
CA VAL A 421 -28.50 24.14 6.46
C VAL A 421 -28.61 24.46 4.98
N PHE A 422 -28.19 23.54 4.12
CA PHE A 422 -28.25 23.67 2.67
C PHE A 422 -29.34 22.79 2.06
N THR A 423 -29.78 23.13 0.85
CA THR A 423 -30.84 22.39 0.13
C THR A 423 -30.45 20.97 -0.25
N TYR A 424 -29.15 20.69 -0.29
CA TYR A 424 -28.61 19.37 -0.62
C TYR A 424 -28.43 18.48 0.62
N ASP A 425 -28.67 18.99 1.84
CA ASP A 425 -28.48 18.23 3.07
C ASP A 425 -29.47 17.06 3.17
N PRO A 426 -29.09 15.94 3.83
CA PRO A 426 -29.94 14.77 3.94
C PRO A 426 -31.23 15.10 4.71
N TYR A 427 -32.37 15.01 4.03
CA TYR A 427 -33.69 15.15 4.62
C TYR A 427 -34.41 13.80 4.57
N ASP A 428 -34.75 13.25 5.74
CA ASP A 428 -35.41 11.94 5.86
C ASP A 428 -36.95 12.03 5.78
N GLY A 429 -37.50 13.23 5.54
CA GLY A 429 -38.94 13.49 5.49
C GLY A 429 -39.58 13.77 6.85
N ALA A 430 -38.91 13.47 7.96
CA ALA A 430 -39.41 13.58 9.32
C ALA A 430 -38.59 14.54 10.20
N HIS A 431 -37.31 14.72 9.90
CA HIS A 431 -36.37 15.56 10.65
C HIS A 431 -35.58 16.44 9.68
N ALA A 432 -35.50 17.74 9.99
CA ALA A 432 -34.60 18.63 9.29
C ALA A 432 -33.13 18.22 9.55
N PRO A 433 -32.21 18.47 8.61
CA PRO A 433 -30.78 18.28 8.86
C PRO A 433 -30.36 19.02 10.12
N CYS A 434 -29.67 18.33 11.03
CA CYS A 434 -29.25 18.92 12.29
C CYS A 434 -27.91 19.64 12.12
N VAL A 435 -27.95 20.97 12.23
CA VAL A 435 -26.77 21.82 12.33
C VAL A 435 -26.80 22.55 13.67
N PRO A 436 -25.89 22.25 14.62
CA PRO A 436 -25.88 22.87 15.93
C PRO A 436 -25.80 24.39 15.90
N GLN A 437 -26.36 24.99 16.94
CA GLN A 437 -26.39 26.43 17.15
C GLN A 437 -25.65 26.82 18.44
N SER A 438 -24.75 25.96 18.93
CA SER A 438 -23.93 26.26 20.10
C SER A 438 -23.01 27.44 19.82
N THR A 439 -22.75 28.24 20.86
CA THR A 439 -21.82 29.36 20.80
C THR A 439 -20.42 28.92 21.22
N ILE A 440 -19.40 29.76 20.96
CA ILE A 440 -18.04 29.53 21.47
C ILE A 440 -18.06 29.37 23.00
N ASP A 441 -18.82 30.23 23.71
CA ASP A 441 -18.99 30.13 25.17
C ASP A 441 -19.58 28.80 25.60
N PHE A 442 -20.54 28.25 24.82
CA PHE A 442 -21.13 26.96 25.12
C PHE A 442 -20.13 25.82 24.96
N GLU A 443 -19.40 25.78 23.84
CA GLU A 443 -18.41 24.71 23.61
C GLU A 443 -17.29 24.76 24.64
N LEU A 444 -16.76 25.95 24.96
CA LEU A 444 -15.69 26.10 25.96
C LEU A 444 -16.17 25.90 27.42
N ALA A 445 -17.47 25.98 27.69
CA ALA A 445 -18.02 25.72 29.03
C ALA A 445 -18.13 24.23 29.36
N ARG A 446 -17.93 23.34 28.39
CA ARG A 446 -17.88 21.89 28.61
C ARG A 446 -16.68 21.53 29.50
N THR A 447 -16.95 20.71 30.52
CA THR A 447 -15.95 20.39 31.56
C THR A 447 -14.82 19.46 31.10
N ASP A 448 -14.96 18.84 29.93
CA ASP A 448 -14.05 17.83 29.39
C ASP A 448 -13.08 18.38 28.33
N VAL A 449 -13.33 19.57 27.75
CA VAL A 449 -12.60 20.08 26.58
C VAL A 449 -11.09 20.08 26.77
N ASP A 450 -10.60 20.70 27.86
CA ASP A 450 -9.15 20.79 28.10
C ASP A 450 -8.53 19.42 28.33
N ARG A 451 -9.22 18.55 29.07
CA ARG A 451 -8.74 17.20 29.39
C ARG A 451 -8.68 16.30 28.14
N VAL A 452 -9.74 16.29 27.34
CA VAL A 452 -9.87 15.43 26.14
C VAL A 452 -8.90 15.86 25.05
N ASN A 453 -8.76 17.16 24.81
CA ASN A 453 -7.85 17.66 23.78
C ASN A 453 -6.38 17.54 24.23
N GLN A 454 -6.08 17.66 25.53
CA GLN A 454 -4.75 17.33 26.06
C GLN A 454 -4.45 15.83 25.89
N TYR A 455 -5.39 14.95 26.25
CA TYR A 455 -5.25 13.51 26.06
C TYR A 455 -4.94 13.14 24.60
N ALA A 456 -5.70 13.68 23.65
CA ALA A 456 -5.44 13.45 22.23
C ALA A 456 -4.08 14.02 21.78
N ALA A 457 -3.70 15.21 22.24
CA ALA A 457 -2.39 15.78 21.93
C ALA A 457 -1.23 14.93 22.46
N ASP A 458 -1.37 14.36 23.66
CA ASP A 458 -0.38 13.46 24.24
C ASP A 458 -0.27 12.15 23.45
N LYS A 459 -1.40 11.60 22.99
CA LYS A 459 -1.43 10.39 22.13
C LYS A 459 -0.82 10.65 20.75
N ILE A 460 -1.09 11.79 20.14
CA ILE A 460 -0.46 12.20 18.88
C ILE A 460 1.04 12.37 19.09
N GLN A 461 1.47 13.01 20.18
CA GLN A 461 2.89 13.17 20.49
C GLN A 461 3.60 11.82 20.67
N ALA A 462 2.98 10.88 21.39
CA ALA A 462 3.56 9.54 21.59
C ALA A 462 3.78 8.82 20.25
N ASN A 463 2.85 8.93 19.31
CA ASN A 463 3.00 8.40 17.95
C ASN A 463 4.10 9.12 17.16
N LEU A 464 4.21 10.45 17.26
CA LEU A 464 5.29 11.20 16.63
C LEU A 464 6.66 10.79 17.17
N GLU A 465 6.80 10.46 18.46
CA GLU A 465 8.05 9.94 19.01
C GLU A 465 8.41 8.56 18.45
N ILE A 466 7.42 7.71 18.14
CA ILE A 466 7.65 6.46 17.39
C ILE A 466 8.21 6.81 15.99
N ILE A 467 7.56 7.70 15.25
CA ILE A 467 8.02 8.07 13.90
C ILE A 467 9.42 8.69 13.92
N LYS A 468 9.71 9.60 14.87
CA LYS A 468 11.07 10.17 15.05
C LYS A 468 12.11 9.08 15.27
N ARG A 469 11.82 8.13 16.15
CA ARG A 469 12.73 7.00 16.44
C ARG A 469 12.97 6.13 15.20
N GLU A 470 11.95 5.88 14.39
CA GLU A 470 12.05 4.98 13.23
C GLU A 470 12.64 5.66 11.98
N THR A 471 12.51 6.99 11.85
CA THR A 471 12.82 7.71 10.59
C THR A 471 13.91 8.78 10.73
N GLY A 472 14.25 9.18 11.95
CA GLY A 472 15.19 10.26 12.24
C GLY A 472 14.67 11.66 11.91
N ILE A 473 13.36 11.84 11.73
CA ILE A 473 12.78 13.18 11.66
C ILE A 473 12.94 13.91 13.00
N SER A 474 12.87 15.24 12.94
CA SER A 474 12.93 16.14 14.09
C SER A 474 11.67 16.99 14.19
N ASP A 475 11.54 17.80 15.24
CA ASP A 475 10.43 18.77 15.34
C ASP A 475 10.41 19.78 14.19
N ALA A 476 11.56 20.02 13.51
CA ALA A 476 11.61 20.90 12.35
C ALA A 476 10.95 20.30 11.09
N ASP A 477 10.71 18.99 11.10
CA ASP A 477 10.05 18.26 10.00
C ASP A 477 8.55 18.06 10.27
N ILE A 478 8.02 18.54 11.39
CA ILE A 478 6.64 18.32 11.84
C ILE A 478 5.88 19.66 11.85
N PHE A 479 4.77 19.71 11.11
CA PHE A 479 3.89 20.86 11.02
C PHE A 479 2.53 20.52 11.62
N ARG A 480 2.05 21.40 12.49
CA ARG A 480 0.82 21.20 13.27
C ARG A 480 -0.39 21.77 12.54
N VAL A 481 -1.46 20.98 12.42
CA VAL A 481 -2.73 21.36 11.79
C VAL A 481 -3.77 21.55 12.89
N PRO A 482 -4.33 22.77 13.09
CA PRO A 482 -5.29 23.02 14.14
C PRO A 482 -6.52 22.10 14.06
N GLY A 483 -6.77 21.40 15.17
CA GLY A 483 -7.83 20.43 15.34
C GLY A 483 -8.65 20.67 16.59
N PHE A 484 -9.80 20.01 16.72
CA PHE A 484 -10.54 19.95 17.97
C PHE A 484 -11.22 18.59 18.05
N VAL A 485 -11.03 17.88 19.15
CA VAL A 485 -11.63 16.56 19.37
C VAL A 485 -12.65 16.54 20.51
N SER A 486 -13.49 15.51 20.54
CA SER A 486 -14.46 15.26 21.62
C SER A 486 -14.56 13.76 21.91
N SER A 487 -14.84 13.39 23.17
CA SER A 487 -15.02 12.00 23.60
C SER A 487 -16.48 11.56 23.80
N SER A 488 -17.41 12.51 23.89
CA SER A 488 -18.86 12.28 23.92
C SER A 488 -19.51 12.63 22.57
N SER A 489 -20.79 12.29 22.37
CA SER A 489 -21.61 12.72 21.21
C SER A 489 -21.15 14.04 20.59
N ARG A 490 -20.87 14.02 19.27
CA ARG A 490 -20.65 15.19 18.40
C ARG A 490 -21.67 16.30 18.70
N TRP A 491 -21.46 17.48 18.12
CA TRP A 491 -22.52 18.42 17.73
C TRP A 491 -23.95 18.07 18.17
N THR A 492 -24.41 18.63 19.30
CA THR A 492 -25.74 18.31 19.85
C THR A 492 -26.83 19.20 19.25
N CYS A 493 -27.91 18.57 18.76
CA CYS A 493 -29.03 19.26 18.09
C CYS A 493 -29.98 19.97 19.07
N SER A 494 -30.05 19.47 20.30
CA SER A 494 -30.79 20.11 21.37
C SER A 494 -29.82 21.01 22.12
N ASN A 495 -29.93 22.32 21.92
CA ASN A 495 -29.38 23.34 22.84
C ASN A 495 -30.07 23.27 24.23
N SER A 496 -30.32 22.06 24.74
CA SER A 496 -30.74 21.83 26.11
C SER A 496 -29.58 22.25 26.99
N LEU A 497 -29.78 23.34 27.74
CA LEU A 497 -28.98 23.77 28.90
C LEU A 497 -28.85 22.69 30.01
N VAL A 498 -29.21 21.43 29.72
CA VAL A 498 -29.34 20.32 30.65
C VAL A 498 -28.73 19.05 30.01
N SER A 499 -27.45 19.08 29.66
CA SER A 499 -26.60 17.87 29.73
C SER A 499 -25.12 18.15 29.91
N SER A 500 -24.75 19.24 30.60
CA SER A 500 -23.46 19.31 31.32
C SER A 500 -23.40 18.33 32.51
N ALA A 501 -24.18 17.25 32.45
CA ALA A 501 -24.33 16.27 33.50
C ALA A 501 -23.06 15.43 33.58
N LYS A 502 -22.11 15.92 34.39
CA LYS A 502 -21.16 15.16 35.21
C LYS A 502 -20.97 13.71 34.75
N PHE A 503 -20.10 13.49 33.78
CA PHE A 503 -19.44 12.19 33.68
C PHE A 503 -18.37 12.14 34.78
N PRO A 504 -18.31 11.09 35.61
CA PRO A 504 -17.21 10.94 36.54
C PRO A 504 -15.92 10.93 35.72
N ALA A 505 -14.93 11.74 36.13
CA ALA A 505 -13.59 11.59 35.63
C ALA A 505 -13.22 10.10 35.81
N THR A 506 -13.09 9.37 34.72
CA THR A 506 -12.47 8.05 34.77
C THR A 506 -11.07 8.28 35.31
N GLN A 507 -10.73 7.53 36.36
CA GLN A 507 -9.41 7.58 36.93
C GLN A 507 -8.44 7.13 35.84
N ASP A 508 -7.44 7.96 35.57
CA ASP A 508 -6.40 7.76 34.58
C ASP A 508 -5.50 6.61 35.04
N ASP A 509 -5.95 5.38 34.79
CA ASP A 509 -5.16 4.16 35.01
C ASP A 509 -4.32 3.80 33.76
N ASP A 510 -4.42 4.62 32.69
CA ASP A 510 -3.58 4.54 31.49
C ASP A 510 -2.15 4.94 31.85
N LYS A 511 -1.34 3.96 32.26
CA LYS A 511 0.09 4.18 32.44
C LYS A 511 0.71 4.44 31.06
N PRO A 512 1.31 5.62 30.81
CA PRO A 512 2.21 5.76 29.66
C PRO A 512 3.29 4.68 29.78
N LEU A 513 3.50 3.92 28.72
CA LEU A 513 4.56 2.90 28.71
C LEU A 513 5.91 3.59 28.95
N ASP A 514 6.66 3.05 29.92
CA ASP A 514 8.06 3.38 30.11
C ASP A 514 8.81 3.10 28.80
N ILE A 515 9.70 4.00 28.39
CA ILE A 515 10.46 4.00 27.14
C ILE A 515 11.16 2.65 26.86
N VAL A 516 11.42 1.88 27.92
CA VAL A 516 12.04 0.55 27.86
C VAL A 516 11.06 -0.56 27.44
N ASN A 517 9.77 -0.46 27.75
CA ASN A 517 8.77 -1.47 27.34
C ASN A 517 8.33 -1.32 25.87
N ALA A 518 8.49 -0.14 25.27
CA ALA A 518 8.35 0.06 23.82
C ALA A 518 9.48 -0.60 23.00
N THR A 519 10.48 -1.19 23.67
CA THR A 519 11.64 -1.88 23.05
C THR A 519 11.61 -3.41 23.23
N GLY A 520 10.47 -3.98 23.63
CA GLY A 520 10.29 -5.44 23.76
C GLY A 520 10.62 -6.18 22.46
N SER A 521 11.37 -7.28 22.58
CA SER A 521 11.91 -8.10 21.49
C SER A 521 10.93 -8.33 20.33
N TRP A 522 11.44 -8.22 19.10
CA TRP A 522 10.84 -8.72 17.86
C TRP A 522 9.95 -9.95 18.12
N GLY A 523 8.62 -9.76 18.02
CA GLY A 523 7.64 -10.85 18.12
C GLY A 523 6.98 -11.12 19.49
N ALA A 524 7.13 -10.25 20.50
CA ALA A 524 6.31 -10.35 21.71
C ALA A 524 4.96 -9.61 21.52
N PRO A 525 3.80 -10.20 21.89
CA PRO A 525 2.53 -9.48 21.89
C PRO A 525 2.61 -8.31 22.87
N ILE A 526 2.40 -7.09 22.37
CA ILE A 526 2.23 -5.90 23.20
C ILE A 526 0.91 -6.09 23.96
N GLU A 527 0.91 -5.94 25.29
CA GLU A 527 -0.30 -6.11 26.12
C GLU A 527 -1.45 -5.22 25.57
N ARG A 528 -2.68 -5.75 25.59
CA ARG A 528 -3.88 -5.11 25.02
C ARG A 528 -3.96 -3.61 25.34
N ARG A 529 -3.96 -2.78 24.29
CA ARG A 529 -4.14 -1.34 24.38
C ARG A 529 -5.63 -1.02 24.40
N GLU A 530 -6.30 -1.32 25.51
CA GLU A 530 -7.67 -0.85 25.71
C GLU A 530 -7.62 0.59 26.23
N SER A 531 -8.01 1.57 25.41
CA SER A 531 -8.18 2.95 25.88
C SER A 531 -9.54 3.09 26.58
N VAL A 532 -9.55 3.72 27.76
CA VAL A 532 -10.80 3.94 28.51
C VAL A 532 -11.63 5.08 27.89
N GLU A 533 -11.02 5.93 27.06
CA GLU A 533 -11.66 7.06 26.39
C GLU A 533 -11.22 7.17 24.92
N LYS A 534 -12.22 7.06 24.02
CA LYS A 534 -12.05 7.24 22.58
C LYS A 534 -12.55 8.61 22.15
N VAL A 535 -11.82 9.26 21.23
CA VAL A 535 -12.14 10.59 20.73
C VAL A 535 -12.47 10.57 19.24
N HIS A 536 -13.17 11.59 18.77
CA HIS A 536 -13.42 11.86 17.35
C HIS A 536 -13.25 13.35 17.06
N ALA A 537 -13.06 13.66 15.79
CA ALA A 537 -13.07 15.03 15.29
C ALA A 537 -14.39 15.75 15.64
N HIS A 538 -14.30 16.87 16.35
CA HIS A 538 -15.44 17.71 16.70
C HIS A 538 -15.81 18.63 15.54
N TYR A 539 -14.83 19.32 14.96
CA TYR A 539 -14.97 19.96 13.65
C TYR A 539 -14.50 18.98 12.56
N PRO A 540 -14.94 19.13 11.30
CA PRO A 540 -14.36 18.38 10.19
C PRO A 540 -12.83 18.46 10.19
N ALA A 541 -12.17 17.30 10.27
CA ALA A 541 -10.73 17.22 10.51
C ALA A 541 -9.94 17.53 9.23
N ALA A 542 -9.20 18.63 9.24
CA ALA A 542 -8.45 19.04 8.06
C ALA A 542 -7.25 18.14 7.74
N ILE A 543 -6.74 17.38 8.71
CA ILE A 543 -5.66 16.42 8.50
C ILE A 543 -6.07 15.22 7.62
N ASN A 544 -7.36 14.87 7.61
CA ASN A 544 -7.94 13.75 6.86
C ASN A 544 -8.37 14.21 5.44
N GLY A 545 -7.45 14.86 4.73
CA GLY A 545 -7.62 15.36 3.37
C GLY A 545 -6.76 14.65 2.34
N VAL A 546 -6.84 15.08 1.08
CA VAL A 546 -6.20 14.42 -0.06
C VAL A 546 -5.21 15.35 -0.75
N ILE A 547 -4.00 14.84 -0.97
CA ILE A 547 -2.96 15.50 -1.78
C ILE A 547 -3.19 15.15 -3.24
N LEU A 548 -3.71 16.11 -4.01
CA LEU A 548 -3.99 15.96 -5.44
C LEU A 548 -2.77 16.31 -6.31
N SER A 549 -1.94 17.27 -5.88
CA SER A 549 -0.70 17.63 -6.58
C SER A 549 0.37 18.13 -5.59
N ASN A 550 1.53 18.59 -6.09
CA ASN A 550 2.63 19.10 -5.25
C ASN A 550 2.33 20.43 -4.54
N SER A 551 1.15 21.02 -4.77
CA SER A 551 0.76 22.28 -4.12
C SER A 551 -0.75 22.38 -3.87
N TYR A 552 -1.51 21.30 -4.11
CA TYR A 552 -2.97 21.28 -4.01
C TYR A 552 -3.40 20.26 -2.96
N TYR A 553 -3.93 20.76 -1.86
CA TYR A 553 -4.46 19.95 -0.76
C TYR A 553 -5.97 20.13 -0.67
N LEU A 554 -6.73 19.05 -0.86
CA LEU A 554 -8.18 19.04 -0.72
C LEU A 554 -8.56 18.59 0.69
N SER A 555 -9.12 19.50 1.47
CA SER A 555 -9.47 19.31 2.88
C SER A 555 -10.99 19.39 3.08
N ALA A 556 -11.47 18.76 4.15
CA ALA A 556 -12.80 19.07 4.66
C ALA A 556 -12.86 20.53 5.12
N ASN A 557 -13.97 21.21 4.80
CA ASN A 557 -14.25 22.55 5.32
C ASN A 557 -14.49 22.45 6.84
N PRO A 558 -13.67 23.11 7.68
CA PRO A 558 -13.78 22.98 9.13
C PRO A 558 -15.03 23.69 9.69
N TRP A 559 -15.63 24.64 8.96
CA TRP A 559 -16.80 25.38 9.41
C TRP A 559 -16.66 26.01 10.82
N GLY A 560 -15.49 26.55 11.13
CA GLY A 560 -15.20 27.21 12.39
C GLY A 560 -15.95 28.55 12.55
N PRO A 561 -15.84 29.21 13.72
CA PRO A 561 -16.50 30.50 13.95
C PRO A 561 -16.04 31.59 12.96
N ILE A 562 -17.00 32.39 12.47
CA ILE A 562 -16.70 33.54 11.62
C ILE A 562 -16.45 34.79 12.47
N ILE A 563 -15.23 35.32 12.43
CA ILE A 563 -14.84 36.57 13.09
C ILE A 563 -14.36 37.55 12.03
N ASP A 564 -14.96 38.75 12.00
CA ASP A 564 -14.67 39.79 11.01
C ASP A 564 -14.72 39.30 9.54
N GLY A 565 -15.62 38.34 9.27
CA GLY A 565 -15.83 37.75 7.94
C GLY A 565 -14.89 36.58 7.60
N VAL A 566 -14.07 36.12 8.54
CA VAL A 566 -13.10 35.03 8.33
C VAL A 566 -13.43 33.84 9.25
N ASP A 567 -13.46 32.63 8.68
CA ASP A 567 -13.45 31.38 9.46
C ASP A 567 -12.06 31.20 10.07
N ILE A 568 -11.99 31.28 11.41
CA ILE A 568 -10.71 31.26 12.12
C ILE A 568 -10.00 29.89 12.08
N PHE A 569 -10.74 28.79 11.90
CA PHE A 569 -10.13 27.47 11.73
C PHE A 569 -9.58 27.34 10.32
N ALA A 570 -10.40 27.63 9.31
CA ALA A 570 -9.98 27.55 7.90
C ALA A 570 -8.72 28.39 7.67
N LYS A 571 -8.67 29.61 8.24
CA LYS A 571 -7.52 30.49 8.14
C LYS A 571 -6.25 29.92 8.76
N ALA A 572 -6.35 29.31 9.95
CA ALA A 572 -5.20 28.73 10.64
C ALA A 572 -4.71 27.45 9.93
N ILE A 573 -5.63 26.64 9.40
CA ILE A 573 -5.31 25.47 8.57
C ILE A 573 -4.58 25.89 7.30
N GLU A 574 -5.08 26.90 6.58
CA GLU A 574 -4.40 27.46 5.41
C GLU A 574 -2.97 27.92 5.74
N GLU A 575 -2.75 28.55 6.89
CA GLU A 575 -1.41 28.98 7.33
C GLU A 575 -0.47 27.79 7.57
N SER A 576 -0.94 26.70 8.18
CA SER A 576 -0.15 25.48 8.39
C SER A 576 0.30 24.84 7.07
N TYR A 577 -0.60 24.70 6.09
CA TYR A 577 -0.26 24.13 4.78
C TYR A 577 0.54 25.11 3.90
N ALA A 578 0.32 26.43 4.03
CA ALA A 578 1.11 27.42 3.32
C ALA A 578 2.59 27.42 3.76
N ALA A 579 2.86 27.09 5.03
CA ALA A 579 4.23 26.95 5.55
C ALA A 579 5.05 25.87 4.83
N VAL A 580 4.38 24.92 4.17
CA VAL A 580 4.95 23.81 3.41
C VAL A 580 4.62 23.92 1.92
N ASN A 581 4.23 25.12 1.45
CA ASN A 581 3.96 25.47 0.06
C ASN A 581 2.75 24.76 -0.57
N TYR A 582 1.72 24.47 0.23
CA TYR A 582 0.44 23.95 -0.22
C TYR A 582 -0.65 25.03 -0.14
N THR A 583 -1.55 25.02 -1.13
CA THR A 583 -2.82 25.73 -1.08
C THR A 583 -3.90 24.75 -0.67
N VAL A 584 -4.69 25.14 0.34
CA VAL A 584 -5.82 24.34 0.82
C VAL A 584 -7.06 24.73 0.04
N HIS A 585 -7.79 23.71 -0.40
CA HIS A 585 -9.10 23.83 -1.02
C HIS A 585 -10.08 23.07 -0.15
N PHE A 586 -11.23 23.68 0.15
CA PHE A 586 -12.19 23.13 1.10
C PHE A 586 -13.42 22.59 0.39
N ILE A 587 -13.86 21.39 0.80
CA ILE A 587 -15.12 20.76 0.39
C ILE A 587 -16.01 20.49 1.61
N ASP A 588 -17.33 20.66 1.48
CA ASP A 588 -18.26 20.47 2.61
C ASP A 588 -18.52 18.97 2.88
N THR A 589 -17.80 18.40 3.84
CA THR A 589 -17.97 16.98 4.22
C THR A 589 -19.01 16.75 5.31
N PHE A 590 -19.64 17.81 5.85
CA PHE A 590 -20.35 17.75 7.13
C PHE A 590 -21.36 16.60 7.21
N PHE A 591 -22.32 16.56 6.27
CA PHE A 591 -23.32 15.49 6.22
C PHE A 591 -22.96 14.31 5.31
N THR A 592 -21.92 14.44 4.48
CA THR A 592 -21.51 13.36 3.58
C THR A 592 -20.65 12.33 4.33
N HIS A 593 -19.68 12.80 5.12
CA HIS A 593 -18.70 11.94 5.80
C HIS A 593 -18.47 12.32 7.28
N HIS A 594 -18.36 13.61 7.62
CA HIS A 594 -17.94 14.04 8.98
C HIS A 594 -18.86 13.51 10.08
N MET A 595 -20.18 13.66 9.90
CA MET A 595 -21.16 13.13 10.86
C MET A 595 -21.18 11.60 10.92
N GLY A 596 -20.57 10.91 9.94
CA GLY A 596 -20.27 9.48 9.95
C GLY A 596 -18.92 9.10 10.56
N GLY A 597 -18.02 10.06 10.78
CA GLY A 597 -16.71 9.86 11.40
C GLY A 597 -15.50 9.81 10.48
N GLY A 598 -15.62 10.31 9.25
CA GLY A 598 -14.47 10.48 8.37
C GLY A 598 -14.59 11.74 7.53
N GLU A 599 -13.60 12.03 6.70
CA GLU A 599 -13.57 13.27 5.92
C GLU A 599 -13.34 12.99 4.43
N VAL A 600 -12.61 13.87 3.74
CA VAL A 600 -12.34 13.76 2.31
C VAL A 600 -11.51 12.51 2.02
N HIS A 601 -10.49 12.25 2.85
CA HIS A 601 -9.62 11.10 2.69
C HIS A 601 -10.43 9.81 2.83
N CYS A 602 -11.17 9.62 3.94
CA CYS A 602 -12.02 8.43 4.14
C CYS A 602 -13.04 8.21 3.01
N GLY A 603 -13.56 9.29 2.42
CA GLY A 603 -14.55 9.26 1.33
C GLY A 603 -13.99 9.00 -0.07
N SER A 604 -12.66 8.93 -0.22
CA SER A 604 -11.99 8.78 -1.51
C SER A 604 -10.83 7.80 -1.44
N ASN A 605 -10.14 7.57 -2.55
CA ASN A 605 -8.84 6.88 -2.59
C ASN A 605 -8.07 7.37 -3.83
N VAL A 606 -6.75 7.18 -3.90
CA VAL A 606 -5.91 7.70 -4.97
C VAL A 606 -4.87 6.68 -5.43
N TRP A 607 -4.87 6.36 -6.72
CA TRP A 607 -3.73 5.73 -7.40
C TRP A 607 -2.70 6.76 -7.76
N ARG A 608 -1.46 6.43 -7.41
CA ARG A 608 -0.31 7.30 -7.64
C ARG A 608 0.59 6.72 -8.73
N GLU A 609 1.44 7.58 -9.27
CA GLU A 609 2.44 7.17 -10.25
C GLU A 609 3.39 6.13 -9.66
N ILE A 610 3.81 5.19 -10.50
CA ILE A 610 4.89 4.27 -10.17
C ILE A 610 6.16 4.90 -10.75
N LYS A 611 6.86 5.70 -9.94
CA LYS A 611 8.12 6.31 -10.36
C LYS A 611 9.17 5.21 -10.64
N PRO A 612 10.18 5.48 -11.50
CA PRO A 612 11.29 4.56 -11.74
C PRO A 612 12.20 4.28 -10.53
N ALA A 613 11.82 4.73 -9.33
CA ALA A 613 12.59 4.50 -8.12
C ALA A 613 12.70 3.00 -7.88
N THR A 614 13.93 2.48 -7.93
CA THR A 614 14.24 1.08 -7.74
C THR A 614 14.16 0.78 -6.25
N TRP A 615 13.13 0.04 -5.83
CA TRP A 615 12.99 -0.41 -4.45
C TRP A 615 14.00 -1.52 -4.09
N TRP A 616 14.61 -2.10 -5.12
CA TRP A 616 15.53 -3.24 -5.08
C TRP A 616 17.01 -2.85 -5.10
#